data_AF-A0A0R1SAQ2-F1
#
_entry.id   AF-A0A0R1SAQ2-F1
#
_cell.length_a   1.000
_cell.length_b   1.000
_cell.length_c   1.000
_cell.angle_alpha   90.00
_cell.angle_beta   90.00
_cell.angle_gamma   90.00
#
_symmetry.space_group_name_H-M   'P 1'
#
loop_
_entity.id
_entity.type
_entity.pdbx_description
1 polymer ?
#
loop_
_entity_poly.entity_id
_entity_poly.type
_entity_poly.pdbx_seq_one_letter_code
_entity_poly.pdbx_strand_id
1 'polypeptide(L)' 'MKEGVKMTERIFKTETYGNKMPLKIIVDSNSVFPKTAEVLAKVDTQTGEVKFFIDKENLKNIN' A
#
# COMPACT_ATOMS: atom_id res chain seq x y z
N MET A 1 -30.81 15.19 11.74
CA MET A 1 -29.39 15.25 12.17
C MET A 1 -28.60 14.45 11.15
N LYS A 2 -27.61 15.05 10.47
CA LYS A 2 -26.83 14.36 9.43
C LYS A 2 -25.86 13.42 10.13
N GLU A 3 -26.04 12.11 10.00
CA GLU A 3 -25.03 11.12 10.37
C GLU A 3 -23.75 11.48 9.62
N GLY A 4 -22.77 11.99 10.37
CA GLY A 4 -21.44 12.20 9.83
C GLY A 4 -20.87 10.85 9.46
N VAL A 5 -20.61 10.64 8.18
CA VAL A 5 -19.88 9.47 7.67
C VAL A 5 -18.54 9.43 8.39
N LYS A 6 -18.44 8.61 9.45
CA LYS A 6 -17.19 8.41 10.17
C LYS A 6 -16.32 7.57 9.24
N MET A 7 -15.40 8.20 8.51
CA MET A 7 -14.44 7.54 7.64
C MET A 7 -13.57 6.59 8.50
N THR A 8 -13.97 5.33 8.61
CA THR A 8 -13.30 4.33 9.45
C THR A 8 -12.01 3.83 8.80
N GLU A 9 -11.96 3.86 7.48
CA GLU A 9 -10.83 3.39 6.70
C GLU A 9 -9.89 4.54 6.29
N ARG A 10 -8.59 4.32 6.48
CA ARG A 10 -7.52 5.22 6.02
C ARG A 10 -6.44 4.43 5.29
N ILE A 11 -5.81 5.07 4.30
CA ILE A 11 -4.70 4.49 3.55
C ILE A 11 -3.40 5.04 4.11
N PHE A 12 -2.45 4.15 4.37
CA PHE A 12 -1.12 4.45 4.86
C PHE A 12 -0.07 3.92 3.89
N LYS A 13 1.03 4.66 3.77
CA LYS A 13 2.27 4.11 3.20
C LYS A 13 2.85 3.09 4.15
N THR A 14 3.41 2.03 3.61
CA THR A 14 4.10 1.02 4.40
C THR A 14 5.60 1.23 4.31
N GLU A 15 6.33 0.79 5.32
CA GLU A 15 7.78 0.87 5.35
C GLU A 15 8.39 -0.45 5.81
N THR A 16 9.59 -0.75 5.33
CA THR A 16 10.39 -1.88 5.79
C THR A 16 11.13 -1.52 7.07
N TYR A 17 11.30 -2.51 7.94
CA TYR A 17 12.05 -2.35 9.18
C TYR A 17 13.53 -1.99 8.89
N GLY A 18 14.07 -1.03 9.64
CA GLY A 18 15.49 -0.66 9.62
C GLY A 18 15.85 0.53 8.72
N ASN A 19 15.28 0.65 7.52
CA ASN A 19 15.72 1.63 6.52
C ASN A 19 14.66 2.65 6.07
N LYS A 20 13.44 2.62 6.63
CA LYS A 20 12.31 3.50 6.24
C LYS A 20 12.07 3.52 4.72
N MET A 21 12.36 2.42 4.04
CA MET A 21 12.11 2.27 2.61
C MET A 21 10.69 1.77 2.42
N PRO A 22 9.99 2.14 1.33
CA PRO A 22 8.68 1.61 1.06
C PRO A 22 8.70 0.08 0.93
N LEU A 23 7.68 -0.61 1.45
CA LEU A 23 7.50 -2.03 1.15
C LEU A 23 7.12 -2.16 -0.33
N LYS A 24 7.80 -3.04 -1.06
CA LYS A 24 7.56 -3.26 -2.49
C LYS A 24 7.47 -4.75 -2.79
N ILE A 25 6.65 -5.08 -3.78
CA ILE A 25 6.74 -6.39 -4.45
C ILE A 25 7.71 -6.28 -5.62
N ILE A 26 8.50 -7.32 -5.85
CA ILE A 26 9.39 -7.46 -7.01
C ILE A 26 8.76 -8.48 -7.95
N VAL A 27 8.40 -8.05 -9.15
CA VAL A 27 7.71 -8.89 -10.15
C VAL A 27 8.71 -9.52 -11.11
N ASP A 28 9.78 -8.79 -11.44
CA ASP A 28 10.90 -9.29 -12.24
C ASP A 28 12.21 -8.70 -11.70
N SER A 29 13.02 -9.57 -11.09
CA SER A 29 14.33 -9.23 -10.53
C SER A 29 15.47 -9.32 -11.55
N ASN A 30 15.23 -9.90 -12.73
CA ASN A 30 16.26 -10.20 -13.73
C ASN A 30 16.31 -9.16 -14.86
N SER A 31 15.32 -8.27 -14.92
CA SER A 31 15.32 -7.10 -15.80
C SER A 31 16.37 -6.07 -15.36
N VAL A 32 17.00 -5.42 -16.34
CA VAL A 32 17.92 -4.28 -16.14
C VAL A 32 17.23 -3.14 -15.35
N PHE A 33 15.92 -3.02 -15.48
CA PHE A 33 15.07 -2.19 -14.62
C PHE A 33 14.08 -3.08 -13.87
N PRO A 34 14.31 -3.35 -12.58
CA PRO A 34 13.42 -4.19 -11.79
C PRO A 34 12.00 -3.64 -11.79
N LYS A 35 11.04 -4.48 -12.19
CA LYS A 35 9.63 -4.13 -12.12
C LYS A 35 9.17 -4.29 -10.66
N THR A 36 8.89 -3.17 -10.01
CA THR A 36 8.46 -3.14 -8.60
C THR A 36 7.22 -2.31 -8.42
N ALA A 37 6.40 -2.65 -7.43
CA ALA A 37 5.23 -1.86 -7.05
C ALA A 37 5.18 -1.65 -5.54
N GLU A 38 4.89 -0.42 -5.10
CA GLU A 38 4.75 -0.07 -3.68
C GLU A 38 3.45 -0.68 -3.10
N VAL A 39 3.57 -1.24 -1.90
CA VAL A 39 2.44 -1.79 -1.15
C VAL A 39 1.92 -0.74 -0.19
N LEU A 40 0.61 -0.51 -0.23
CA LEU A 40 -0.10 0.37 0.70
C LEU A 40 -0.91 -0.46 1.69
N ALA A 41 -1.22 0.13 2.85
CA ALA A 41 -2.07 -0.48 3.86
C ALA A 41 -3.38 0.29 3.98
N LYS A 42 -4.50 -0.37 3.75
CA LYS A 42 -5.83 0.14 4.11
C LYS A 42 -6.15 -0.35 5.52
N VAL A 43 -6.29 0.58 6.46
CA VAL A 43 -6.49 0.27 7.88
C VAL A 43 -7.87 0.75 8.29
N ASP A 44 -8.69 -0.17 8.82
CA ASP A 44 -9.86 0.20 9.59
C ASP A 44 -9.42 0.64 11.00
N THR A 45 -9.58 1.93 11.28
CA THR A 45 -9.16 2.58 12.52
C THR A 45 -10.05 2.28 13.72
N GLN A 46 -11.18 1.59 13.53
CA GLN A 46 -12.05 1.13 14.61
C GLN A 46 -11.74 -0.31 15.02
N THR A 47 -11.53 -1.21 14.04
CA THR A 47 -11.32 -2.64 14.32
C THR A 47 -9.84 -3.01 14.39
N GLY A 48 -8.97 -2.22 13.77
CA GLY A 48 -7.55 -2.55 13.60
C GLY A 48 -7.28 -3.51 12.43
N GLU A 49 -8.29 -3.84 11.60
CA GLU A 49 -8.08 -4.66 10.42
C GLU A 49 -7.17 -3.94 9.42
N VAL A 50 -6.18 -4.66 8.88
CA VAL A 50 -5.23 -4.15 7.89
C VAL A 50 -5.31 -5.00 6.63
N LYS A 51 -5.54 -4.33 5.49
CA LYS A 51 -5.46 -4.94 4.16
C LYS A 51 -4.33 -4.32 3.37
N PHE A 52 -3.37 -5.14 2.97
CA PHE A 52 -2.30 -4.71 2.05
C PHE A 52 -2.79 -4.77 0.62
N PHE A 53 -2.50 -3.72 -0.15
CA PHE A 53 -2.91 -3.62 -1.54
C PHE A 53 -1.93 -2.76 -2.35
N ILE A 54 -2.02 -2.85 -3.67
CA ILE A 54 -1.27 -2.00 -4.61
C ILE A 54 -2.31 -1.17 -5.34
N ASP A 55 -2.14 0.15 -5.36
CA ASP A 55 -3.07 1.03 -6.07
C ASP A 55 -2.84 1.00 -7.59
N LYS A 56 -3.78 1.61 -8.32
CA LYS A 56 -3.75 1.63 -9.78
C LYS A 56 -2.54 2.39 -10.34
N GLU A 57 -2.01 3.37 -9.61
CA GLU A 57 -0.85 4.13 -10.04
C GLU A 57 0.43 3.29 -9.92
N ASN A 58 0.61 2.59 -8.81
CA ASN A 58 1.74 1.69 -8.59
C ASN A 58 1.68 0.43 -9.45
N LEU A 59 0.48 -0.06 -9.79
CA LEU A 59 0.30 -1.18 -10.72
C LEU A 59 0.89 -0.90 -12.11
N LYS A 60 0.96 0.37 -12.55
CA LYS A 60 1.58 0.74 -13.84
C LYS A 60 3.07 0.44 -13.92
N ASN A 61 3.74 0.28 -12.77
CA ASN A 61 5.17 0.00 -12.72
C ASN A 61 5.48 -1.48 -13.00
N ILE A 62 4.47 -2.34 -13.01
CA ILE A 62 4.62 -3.79 -13.17
C ILE A 62 3.81 -4.39 -14.34
N ASN A 63 2.85 -3.64 -14.90
CA ASN A 63 2.07 -4.04 -16.07
C ASN A 63 2.69 -3.53 -17.37
#